data_AF-A0A8T3P1R7-F1
#
_entry.id   AF-A0A8T3P1R7-F1
#
_cell.length_a   1.000
_cell.length_b   1.000
_cell.length_c   1.000
_cell.angle_alpha   90.00
_cell.angle_beta   90.00
_cell.angle_gamma   90.00
#
_symmetry.space_group_name_H-M   'P 1'
#
loop_
_entity.id
_entity.type
_entity.pdbx_description
1 polymer ?
#
loop_
_entity_poly.entity_id
_entity_poly.type
_entity_poly.pdbx_seq_one_letter_code
_entity_poly.pdbx_strand_id
1 'polypeptide(L)'
;MSTSREVLEEGGPMHRHLPDFRPRTQQQAMAQAVERALKSNSTLVIEAGTGVGKTFAYLVPALLSGGKVIISTGTRHLQDQLYHKDLPVVRAALGVSVKTALLKG
;
A
#
# COMPACT_ATOMS: atom_id res chain seq x y z
N MET A 1 -15.03 6.29 -6.22
CA MET A 1 -13.66 6.10 -5.68
C MET A 1 -13.19 4.73 -6.12
N SER A 2 -11.99 4.62 -6.68
CA SER A 2 -11.46 3.35 -7.15
C SER A 2 -11.16 2.39 -5.99
N THR A 3 -11.40 1.10 -6.18
CA THR A 3 -11.06 0.07 -5.19
C THR A 3 -9.54 -0.16 -5.14
N SER A 4 -9.04 -0.77 -4.05
CA SER A 4 -7.59 -1.03 -3.94
C SER A 4 -7.07 -1.99 -5.02
N ARG A 5 -7.94 -2.84 -5.56
CA ARG A 5 -7.60 -3.72 -6.70
C ARG A 5 -7.44 -2.92 -7.98
N GLU A 6 -8.37 -2.03 -8.29
CA GLU A 6 -8.33 -1.18 -9.49
C GLU A 6 -7.07 -0.30 -9.53
N VAL A 7 -6.57 0.10 -8.36
CA VAL A 7 -5.30 0.82 -8.26
C VAL A 7 -4.10 0.00 -8.77
N LEU A 8 -4.12 -1.31 -8.53
CA LEU A 8 -3.01 -2.26 -8.74
C LEU A 8 -3.22 -3.19 -9.95
N GLU A 9 -4.28 -2.96 -10.73
CA GLU A 9 -4.58 -3.74 -11.93
C GLU A 9 -3.92 -3.17 -13.19
N GLU A 10 -4.02 -3.94 -14.27
CA GLU A 10 -3.57 -3.52 -15.59
C GLU A 10 -4.28 -2.23 -16.02
N GLY A 11 -3.49 -1.20 -16.28
CA GLY A 11 -4.00 0.12 -16.64
C GLY A 11 -4.54 0.92 -15.46
N GLY A 12 -4.37 0.44 -14.22
CA GLY A 12 -4.67 1.18 -13.00
C GLY A 12 -3.67 2.31 -12.70
N PRO A 13 -3.96 3.20 -11.74
CA PRO A 13 -3.07 4.27 -11.29
C PRO A 13 -1.59 3.88 -11.12
N MET A 14 -1.30 2.73 -10.49
CA MET A 14 0.09 2.29 -10.30
C MET A 14 0.75 1.90 -11.63
N HIS A 15 0.04 1.20 -12.51
CA HIS A 15 0.56 0.83 -13.83
C HIS A 15 0.84 2.07 -14.69
N ARG A 16 -0.01 3.11 -14.62
CA ARG A 16 0.19 4.35 -15.38
C ARG A 16 1.33 5.22 -14.84
N HIS A 17 1.58 5.16 -13.53
CA HIS A 17 2.58 6.03 -12.88
C HIS A 17 3.99 5.43 -12.86
N LEU A 18 4.11 4.11 -12.86
CA LEU A 18 5.39 3.39 -12.78
C LEU A 18 5.60 2.55 -14.05
N PRO A 19 6.55 2.93 -14.93
CA PRO A 19 6.79 2.22 -16.19
C PRO A 19 7.05 0.72 -16.05
N ASP A 20 7.72 0.31 -14.98
CA ASP A 20 8.08 -1.10 -14.72
C ASP A 20 7.10 -1.81 -13.77
N PHE A 21 5.98 -1.18 -13.41
CA PHE A 21 5.00 -1.81 -12.55
C PHE A 21 4.27 -2.92 -13.31
N ARG A 22 4.45 -4.16 -12.83
CA ARG A 22 3.72 -5.32 -13.32
C ARG A 22 2.61 -5.68 -12.35
N PRO A 23 1.32 -5.64 -12.78
CA PRO A 23 0.22 -6.12 -11.97
C PRO A 23 0.41 -7.58 -11.53
N ARG A 24 0.06 -7.89 -10.29
CA ARG A 24 0.15 -9.24 -9.73
C ARG A 24 -1.14 -9.58 -8.98
N THR A 25 -1.77 -10.69 -9.34
CA THR A 25 -3.04 -11.13 -8.71
C THR A 25 -2.92 -11.28 -7.20
N GLN A 26 -1.79 -11.80 -6.70
CA GLN A 26 -1.54 -11.94 -5.26
C GLN A 26 -1.46 -10.58 -4.54
N GLN A 27 -0.85 -9.58 -5.17
CA GLN A 27 -0.77 -8.22 -4.64
C GLN A 27 -2.15 -7.58 -4.57
N GLN A 28 -2.95 -7.73 -5.62
CA GLN A 28 -4.33 -7.24 -5.68
C GLN A 28 -5.21 -7.92 -4.64
N ALA A 29 -5.10 -9.25 -4.49
CA ALA A 29 -5.85 -10.01 -3.49
C ALA A 29 -5.50 -9.57 -2.07
N MET A 30 -4.21 -9.38 -1.78
CA MET A 30 -3.75 -8.84 -0.49
C MET A 30 -4.30 -7.44 -0.24
N ALA A 31 -4.24 -6.54 -1.24
CA ALA A 31 -4.76 -5.18 -1.11
C ALA A 31 -6.27 -5.14 -0.82
N GLN A 32 -7.05 -5.98 -1.51
CA GLN A 32 -8.48 -6.12 -1.23
C GLN A 32 -8.76 -6.68 0.16
N ALA A 33 -7.96 -7.65 0.62
CA ALA A 33 -8.11 -8.21 1.96
C ALA A 33 -7.82 -7.16 3.04
N VAL A 34 -6.75 -6.37 2.89
CA VAL A 34 -6.41 -5.27 3.79
C VAL A 34 -7.51 -4.19 3.75
N GLU A 35 -8.00 -3.81 2.57
CA GLU A 35 -9.10 -2.85 2.42
C GLU A 35 -10.35 -3.28 3.20
N ARG A 36 -10.75 -4.55 3.06
CA ARG A 36 -11.88 -5.11 3.81
C ARG A 36 -11.64 -5.05 5.31
N ALA A 37 -10.48 -5.49 5.77
CA ALA A 37 -10.15 -5.51 7.20
C ALA A 37 -10.16 -4.12 7.84
N LEU A 38 -9.64 -3.10 7.13
CA LEU A 38 -9.72 -1.71 7.56
C LEU A 38 -11.17 -1.22 7.62
N LYS A 39 -11.99 -1.53 6.61
CA LYS A 39 -13.41 -1.13 6.57
C LYS A 39 -14.26 -1.79 7.66
N SER A 40 -13.99 -3.06 7.98
CA SER A 40 -14.73 -3.82 8.98
C SER A 40 -14.15 -3.76 10.39
N ASN A 41 -13.06 -3.01 10.61
CA ASN A 41 -12.32 -2.97 11.87
C ASN A 41 -11.97 -4.38 12.40
N SER A 42 -11.55 -5.28 11.51
CA SER A 42 -11.26 -6.68 11.86
C SER A 42 -9.76 -6.99 11.77
N THR A 43 -9.31 -8.02 12.50
CA THR A 43 -7.94 -8.52 12.42
C THR A 43 -7.74 -9.39 11.17
N LEU A 44 -6.62 -9.19 10.48
CA LEU A 44 -6.23 -9.94 9.30
C LEU A 44 -4.76 -10.36 9.43
N VAL A 45 -4.49 -11.64 9.19
CA VAL A 45 -3.14 -12.21 9.13
C VAL A 45 -2.91 -12.72 7.71
N ILE A 46 -1.81 -12.30 7.09
CA ILE A 46 -1.42 -12.72 5.74
C ILE A 46 0.05 -13.11 5.77
N GLU A 47 0.33 -14.30 5.26
CA GLU A 47 1.68 -14.67 4.86
C GLU A 47 1.91 -14.23 3.41
N ALA A 48 2.90 -13.35 3.20
CA ALA A 48 3.26 -12.87 1.87
C ALA A 48 4.76 -13.06 1.64
N GLY A 49 5.09 -13.87 0.64
CA GLY A 49 6.48 -14.10 0.23
C GLY A 49 7.21 -12.84 -0.24
N THR A 50 8.52 -12.96 -0.43
CA THR A 50 9.31 -11.91 -1.11
C THR A 50 8.83 -11.74 -2.56
N GLY A 51 8.94 -10.53 -3.10
CA GLY A 51 8.56 -10.24 -4.49
C GLY A 51 7.05 -10.09 -4.77
N VAL A 52 6.16 -10.42 -3.81
CA VAL A 52 4.70 -10.26 -3.95
C VAL A 52 4.26 -8.79 -4.07
N GLY A 53 5.13 -7.84 -3.70
CA GLY A 53 4.78 -6.41 -3.70
C GLY A 53 3.94 -5.99 -2.48
N LYS A 54 4.16 -6.66 -1.34
CA LYS A 54 3.43 -6.47 -0.07
C LYS A 54 3.32 -5.01 0.36
N THR A 55 4.35 -4.20 0.14
CA THR A 55 4.37 -2.80 0.55
C THR A 55 3.25 -1.99 -0.11
N PHE A 56 3.11 -2.09 -1.43
CA PHE A 56 2.03 -1.36 -2.11
C PHE A 56 0.66 -1.96 -1.79
N ALA A 57 0.60 -3.28 -1.56
CA ALA A 57 -0.64 -3.96 -1.20
C ALA A 57 -1.25 -3.44 0.10
N TYR A 58 -0.46 -3.09 1.12
CA TYR A 58 -1.00 -2.45 2.33
C TYR A 58 -1.04 -0.92 2.26
N LEU A 59 -0.15 -0.26 1.49
CA LEU A 59 -0.13 1.21 1.40
C LEU A 59 -1.34 1.77 0.65
N VAL A 60 -1.75 1.14 -0.45
CA VAL A 60 -2.89 1.59 -1.24
C VAL A 60 -4.17 1.69 -0.40
N PRO A 61 -4.65 0.60 0.26
CA PRO A 61 -5.84 0.68 1.08
C PRO A 61 -5.64 1.57 2.32
N ALA A 62 -4.43 1.65 2.89
CA ALA A 62 -4.16 2.54 4.01
C ALA A 62 -4.38 4.01 3.64
N LEU A 63 -3.87 4.44 2.48
CA LEU A 63 -3.99 5.82 1.98
C LEU A 63 -5.43 6.16 1.53
N LEU A 64 -6.17 5.18 1.01
CA LEU A 64 -7.56 5.35 0.59
C LEU A 64 -8.58 5.20 1.74
N SER A 65 -8.16 4.72 2.91
CA SER A 65 -9.07 4.45 4.04
C SER A 65 -9.76 5.70 4.60
N GLY A 66 -9.18 6.89 4.41
CA GLY A 66 -9.62 8.13 5.05
C GLY A 66 -9.40 8.18 6.57
N GLY A 67 -8.91 7.11 7.18
CA GLY A 67 -8.63 7.00 8.60
C GLY A 67 -7.16 7.28 8.95
N LYS A 68 -6.86 7.27 10.26
CA LYS A 68 -5.48 7.29 10.74
C LYS A 68 -4.92 5.87 10.72
N VAL A 69 -3.81 5.66 10.00
CA VAL A 69 -3.16 4.35 9.89
C VAL A 69 -1.74 4.44 10.45
N ILE A 70 -1.36 3.46 11.28
CA ILE A 70 0.01 3.27 11.75
C ILE A 70 0.58 2.04 11.04
N ILE A 71 1.77 2.19 10.45
CA ILE A 71 2.49 1.09 9.82
C ILE A 71 3.77 0.84 10.61
N SER A 72 3.94 -0.39 11.09
CA SER A 72 5.14 -0.84 11.82
C SER A 72 5.91 -1.85 10.96
N THR A 73 7.24 -1.84 11.06
CA THR A 73 8.13 -2.73 10.30
C THR A 73 9.37 -3.08 11.12
N GLY A 74 10.05 -4.17 10.75
CA GLY A 74 11.01 -4.85 11.63
C GLY A 74 12.36 -4.15 11.85
N THR A 75 12.76 -3.20 11.01
CA THR A 75 14.05 -2.51 11.15
C THR A 75 13.98 -1.04 10.75
N ARG A 76 14.90 -0.22 11.26
CA ARG A 76 15.04 1.20 10.87
C ARG A 76 15.28 1.36 9.36
N HIS A 77 16.06 0.46 8.76
CA HIS A 77 16.31 0.48 7.32
C HIS A 77 15.03 0.22 6.50
N LEU A 78 14.22 -0.77 6.90
CA LEU A 78 12.93 -1.03 6.25
C LEU A 78 11.95 0.13 6.44
N GLN A 79 12.00 0.79 7.60
CA GLN A 79 11.20 1.97 7.89
C GLN A 79 11.58 3.14 6.96
N ASP A 80 12.89 3.37 6.76
CA ASP A 80 13.41 4.40 5.87
C ASP A 80 13.05 4.12 4.41
N GLN A 81 13.18 2.87 3.97
CA GLN A 81 12.75 2.46 2.63
C GLN A 81 11.25 2.72 2.42
N LEU A 82 10.41 2.29 3.37
CA LEU A 82 8.98 2.49 3.30
C LEU A 82 8.64 3.98 3.23
N TYR A 83 9.19 4.79 4.13
CA TYR A 83 8.79 6.19 4.29
C TYR A 83 9.35 7.10 3.19
N HIS A 84 10.62 6.89 2.79
CA HIS A 84 11.30 7.79 1.86
C HIS A 84 11.26 7.32 0.40
N LYS A 85 10.94 6.04 0.13
CA LYS A 85 10.86 5.50 -1.24
C LYS A 85 9.45 5.05 -1.60
N ASP A 86 8.90 4.09 -0.86
CA ASP A 86 7.65 3.43 -1.26
C ASP A 86 6.42 4.33 -1.10
N LEU A 87 6.30 5.02 0.04
CA LEU A 87 5.18 5.89 0.37
C LEU A 87 5.01 7.07 -0.61
N PRO A 88 6.07 7.84 -0.97
CA PRO A 88 5.96 8.91 -1.96
C PRO A 88 5.45 8.42 -3.31
N VAL A 89 5.90 7.24 -3.75
CA VAL A 89 5.50 6.62 -5.02
C VAL A 89 4.01 6.30 -5.04
N VAL A 90 3.50 5.60 -4.02
CA VAL A 90 2.08 5.26 -3.94
C VAL A 90 1.22 6.51 -3.80
N ARG A 91 1.68 7.49 -3.00
CA ARG A 91 0.97 8.77 -2.84
C ARG A 91 0.85 9.54 -4.15
N ALA A 92 1.92 9.61 -4.93
CA ALA A 92 1.94 10.27 -6.23
C ALA A 92 1.02 9.56 -7.25
N ALA A 93 1.09 8.23 -7.31
CA ALA A 93 0.24 7.44 -8.20
C ALA A 93 -1.26 7.60 -7.88
N LEU A 94 -1.62 7.72 -6.60
CA LEU A 94 -3.00 7.93 -6.16
C LEU A 94 -3.47 9.39 -6.27
N GLY A 95 -2.57 10.35 -6.44
CA GLY A 95 -2.89 11.77 -6.43
C GLY A 95 -3.46 12.28 -5.10
N VAL A 96 -3.12 11.64 -3.98
CA VAL A 96 -3.68 11.97 -2.65
C VAL A 96 -2.73 12.87 -1.86
N SER A 97 -3.28 13.88 -1.18
CA SER A 97 -2.54 14.75 -0.26
C SER A 97 -2.83 14.37 1.18
N VAL A 98 -2.11 13.37 1.70
CA VAL A 98 -2.20 12.93 3.10
C VAL A 98 -1.05 13.47 3.95
N LYS A 99 -1.32 13.79 5.22
CA LYS A 99 -0.28 14.11 6.20
C LYS A 99 0.41 12.81 6.64
N THR A 100 1.74 12.81 6.62
CA THR A 100 2.56 11.65 6.98
C THR A 100 3.63 12.10 7.97
N ALA A 101 4.00 11.21 8.89
CA ALA A 101 5.08 11.44 9.84
C ALA A 101 5.86 10.14 10.04
N LEU A 102 7.15 10.27 10.39
CA LEU A 102 8.06 9.17 10.66
C LEU A 102 8.48 9.23 12.13
N LEU A 103 8.07 8.21 12.90
CA LEU A 103 8.46 8.08 14.31
C LEU A 103 9.70 7.21 14.42
N LYS A 104 10.78 7.76 15.00
CA LYS A 104 12.04 7.07 15.28
C LYS A 104 12.38 7.21 16.76
N GLY A 105 12.90 6.13 17.35
CA GLY A 105 13.54 6.06 18.66
C GLY A 105 14.92 5.46 18.54
#